data_AF-A0A1G9A4B6-F1
#
_entry.id   AF-A0A1G9A4B6-F1
#
_cell.length_a   1.000
_cell.length_b   1.000
_cell.length_c   1.000
_cell.angle_alpha   90.00
_cell.angle_beta   90.00
_cell.angle_gamma   90.00
#
_symmetry.space_group_name_H-M   'P 1'
#
loop_
_entity.id
_entity.type
_entity.pdbx_description
1 polymer ?
#
loop_
_entity_poly.entity_id
_entity_poly.type
_entity_poly.pdbx_seq_one_letter_code
_entity_poly.pdbx_strand_id
1 'polypeptide(L)' 'MKRTWIAVLLSVIFPGFGHFYLGQPKKGVILVLADIISILLMSVIVGAFLLPIVYIYGIIDSYRATPKVNSNLSNARL' A
#
# COMPACT_ATOMS: atom_id res chain seq x y z
N MET A 1 -15.23 6.51 -9.67
CA MET A 1 -14.56 5.22 -9.38
C MET A 1 -13.05 5.44 -9.48
N LYS A 2 -12.28 5.09 -8.44
CA LYS A 2 -10.81 5.20 -8.45
C LYS A 2 -10.22 4.11 -9.35
N ARG A 3 -9.14 4.42 -10.07
CA ARG A 3 -8.50 3.48 -11.01
C ARG A 3 -7.44 2.63 -10.29
N THR A 4 -7.60 1.31 -10.32
CA THR A 4 -6.71 0.33 -9.66
C THR A 4 -5.27 0.44 -10.14
N TRP A 5 -5.06 0.66 -11.44
CA TRP A 5 -3.70 0.75 -12.00
C TRP A 5 -2.92 1.95 -11.44
N ILE A 6 -3.59 3.08 -11.15
CA ILE A 6 -2.96 4.26 -10.54
C ILE A 6 -2.56 3.97 -9.09
N ALA A 7 -3.44 3.31 -8.32
CA ALA A 7 -3.15 2.92 -6.94
C ALA A 7 -1.98 1.92 -6.87
N VAL A 8 -1.90 0.99 -7.84
CA VAL A 8 -0.79 0.04 -7.96
C VAL A 8 0.48 0.77 -8.38
N LEU A 9 0.46 1.62 -9.42
CA LEU A 9 1.64 2.39 -9.84
C LEU A 9 2.20 3.23 -8.69
N LEU A 10 1.32 3.89 -7.92
CA LEU A 10 1.74 4.70 -6.77
C LEU A 10 2.34 3.85 -5.65
N SER A 11 1.81 2.64 -5.42
CA SER A 11 2.38 1.68 -4.46
C SER A 11 3.72 1.10 -4.91
N VAL A 12 3.92 0.99 -6.23
CA VAL A 12 5.15 0.50 -6.85
C VAL A 12 6.25 1.56 -6.86
N ILE A 13 5.93 2.86 -6.79
CA ILE A 13 6.93 3.93 -6.68
C ILE A 13 7.27 4.20 -5.21
N PHE A 14 6.27 4.22 -4.32
CA PHE A 14 6.47 4.33 -2.87
C PHE A 14 5.48 3.44 -2.12
N PRO A 15 5.95 2.49 -1.29
CA PRO A 15 5.06 1.66 -0.49
C PRO A 15 4.22 2.55 0.44
N GLY A 16 2.90 2.37 0.40
CA GLY A 16 1.92 3.16 1.16
C GLY A 16 1.28 4.34 0.41
N PHE A 17 1.85 4.81 -0.72
CA PHE A 17 1.25 5.92 -1.49
C PHE A 17 -0.05 5.51 -2.22
N GLY A 18 -0.20 4.26 -2.63
CA GLY A 18 -1.47 3.77 -3.18
C GLY A 18 -2.64 3.88 -2.20
N HIS A 19 -2.40 3.66 -0.90
CA HIS A 19 -3.42 3.82 0.13
C HIS A 19 -3.77 5.28 0.39
N PHE A 20 -2.83 6.22 0.24
CA PHE A 20 -3.14 7.65 0.24
C PHE A 20 -4.04 8.04 -0.94
N TYR A 21 -3.78 7.52 -2.14
CA TYR A 21 -4.65 7.73 -3.30
C TYR A 21 -6.06 7.14 -3.10
N LEU A 22 -6.16 6.02 -2.38
CA LEU A 22 -7.44 5.38 -2.03
C LEU A 22 -8.20 6.09 -0.89
N GLY A 23 -7.63 7.11 -0.24
CA GLY A 23 -8.23 7.78 0.91
C GLY A 23 -8.16 6.97 2.20
N GLN A 24 -7.19 6.05 2.30
CA GLN A 24 -6.95 5.19 3.46
C GLN A 24 -5.61 5.54 4.14
N PRO A 25 -5.49 6.72 4.76
CA PRO A 25 -4.21 7.21 5.30
C PRO A 25 -3.65 6.31 6.40
N LYS A 26 -4.50 5.70 7.24
CA LYS A 26 -4.06 4.78 8.29
C LYS A 26 -3.26 3.59 7.74
N LYS A 27 -3.71 2.99 6.64
CA LYS A 27 -3.02 1.86 6.01
C LYS A 27 -1.74 2.30 5.28
N GLY A 28 -1.78 3.48 4.64
CA GLY A 28 -0.60 4.07 4.00
C GLY A 28 0.52 4.33 5.00
N VAL A 29 0.21 4.93 6.15
CA VAL A 29 1.18 5.19 7.22
C VAL A 29 1.78 3.90 7.78
N ILE A 30 0.98 2.85 7.98
CA ILE A 30 1.50 1.54 8.45
C ILE A 30 2.52 0.95 7.47
N LEU A 31 2.24 1.02 6.16
CA LEU A 31 3.16 0.53 5.12
C LEU A 31 4.44 1.34 5.04
N VAL A 32 4.36 2.67 5.13
CA VAL A 32 5.53 3.55 5.18
C VAL A 32 6.39 3.26 6.40
N LEU A 33 5.78 3.05 7.57
CA LEU A 33 6.51 2.68 8.79
C LEU A 33 7.17 1.30 8.66
N ALA A 34 6.49 0.32 8.06
CA ALA A 34 7.07 -1.00 7.81
C ALA A 34 8.27 -0.94 6.85
N ASP A 35 8.22 -0.07 5.85
CA ASP A 35 9.31 0.17 4.91
C ASP A 35 10.51 0.82 5.61
N ILE A 36 10.27 1.88 6.41
CA ILE A 36 11.30 2.54 7.23
C ILE A 36 11.96 1.55 8.19
N ILE A 37 11.18 0.72 8.87
CA ILE A 37 11.67 -0.33 9.77
C ILE A 37 12.54 -1.32 8.99
N SER A 38 12.10 -1.77 7.81
CA SER A 38 12.87 -2.69 6.97
C SER A 38 14.22 -2.10 6.52
N ILE A 39 14.25 -0.80 6.19
CA ILE A 39 15.48 -0.08 5.84
C ILE A 39 16.41 0.05 7.05
N LEU A 40 15.89 0.36 8.24
CA LEU A 40 16.67 0.42 9.49
C LEU A 40 17.28 -0.96 9.85
N LEU A 41 16.53 -2.03 9.59
CA LEU A 41 16.97 -3.41 9.77
C LEU A 41 17.86 -3.95 8.65
N MET A 42 18.12 -3.18 7.58
CA MET A 42 18.96 -3.60 6.43
C MET A 42 20.40 -3.92 6.83
N SER A 43 20.89 -3.35 7.95
CA SER A 43 22.20 -3.70 8.54
C SER A 43 22.26 -5.15 9.04
N VAL A 44 21.10 -5.76 9.26
CA VAL A 44 20.91 -7.17 9.54
C VAL A 44 20.44 -7.84 8.25
N ILE A 45 20.97 -9.02 7.90
CA ILE A 45 20.51 -9.82 6.74
C ILE A 45 18.97 -9.94 6.67
N VAL A 46 18.31 -9.84 7.83
CA VAL A 46 16.86 -9.80 8.01
C VAL A 46 16.17 -8.67 7.23
N GLY A 47 16.73 -7.45 7.20
CA GLY A 47 16.14 -6.33 6.44
C GLY A 47 16.14 -6.54 4.92
N ALA A 48 17.14 -7.27 4.40
CA ALA A 48 17.24 -7.59 2.98
C ALA A 48 16.12 -8.52 2.47
N PHE A 49 15.61 -9.41 3.34
CA PHE A 49 14.46 -10.26 3.02
C PHE A 49 13.11 -9.58 3.35
N LEU A 50 13.06 -8.71 4.36
CA LEU A 50 11.83 -8.00 4.74
C LEU A 50 11.39 -6.96 3.70
N LEU A 51 12.32 -6.21 3.11
CA LEU A 51 12.02 -5.20 2.09
C LEU A 51 11.18 -5.74 0.93
N PRO A 52 11.60 -6.80 0.19
CA PRO A 52 10.80 -7.32 -0.93
C PRO A 52 9.45 -7.89 -0.46
N ILE A 53 9.37 -8.46 0.74
CA ILE A 53 8.12 -8.98 1.32
C ILE A 53 7.11 -7.85 1.57
N VAL A 54 7.56 -6.77 2.22
CA VAL A 54 6.72 -5.59 2.50
C VAL A 54 6.27 -4.94 1.19
N TYR A 55 7.15 -4.88 0.19
CA TYR A 55 6.83 -4.34 -1.13
C TYR A 55 5.73 -5.13 -1.85
N ILE A 56 5.90 -6.46 -1.93
CA ILE A 56 4.92 -7.35 -2.57
C ILE A 56 3.59 -7.30 -1.82
N TYR A 57 3.63 -7.28 -0.49
CA TYR A 57 2.42 -7.15 0.34
C TYR A 57 1.68 -5.84 0.06
N GLY A 58 2.40 -4.71 -0.01
CA GLY A 58 1.82 -3.40 -0.32
C GLY A 58 1.12 -3.37 -1.68
N ILE A 59 1.71 -4.00 -2.70
CA ILE A 59 1.13 -4.12 -4.05
C ILE A 59 -0.16 -4.95 -4.02
N ILE A 60 -0.14 -6.12 -3.37
CA ILE A 60 -1.29 -7.03 -3.30
C ILE A 60 -2.43 -6.38 -2.49
N ASP A 61 -2.14 -5.73 -1.37
CA ASP A 61 -3.16 -5.06 -0.56
C ASP A 61 -3.79 -3.88 -1.30
N SER A 62 -3.01 -3.05 -2.00
CA SER A 62 -3.54 -1.95 -2.84
C SER A 62 -4.43 -2.45 -3.97
N TYR A 63 -4.07 -3.56 -4.62
CA TYR A 63 -4.89 -4.19 -5.65
C TYR A 63 -6.25 -4.64 -5.09
N ARG A 64 -6.24 -5.31 -3.93
CA ARG A 64 -7.46 -5.79 -3.25
C ARG A 64 -8.29 -4.66 -2.63
N ALA A 65 -7.67 -3.56 -2.22
CA ALA A 65 -8.33 -2.43 -1.59
C ALA A 65 -9.17 -1.59 -2.59
N THR A 66 -8.76 -1.52 -3.85
CA THR A 66 -9.44 -0.69 -4.85
C THR A 66 -10.91 -1.06 -5.12
N PRO A 67 -11.27 -2.34 -5.39
CA PRO A 67 -12.68 -2.72 -5.59
C PRO A 67 -13.54 -2.49 -4.34
N LYS A 68 -12.98 -2.72 -3.14
CA LYS A 68 -13.67 -2.44 -1.86
C LYS A 68 -14.02 -0.95 -1.72
N VAL A 69 -13.06 -0.06 -1.97
CA VAL A 69 -13.30 1.39 -1.91
C VAL A 69 -14.33 1.83 -2.96
N ASN A 70 -14.27 1.28 -4.18
CA ASN A 70 -15.25 1.60 -5.21
C ASN A 70 -16.67 1.12 -4.86
N SER A 71 -16.82 -0.06 -4.24
CA SER A 71 -18.11 -0.55 -3.77
C SER A 71 -18.69 0.31 -2.63
N ASN A 72 -17.86 0.74 -1.67
CA ASN A 72 -18.30 1.63 -0.59
C ASN A 72 -18.73 3.00 -1.11
N LEU A 73 -18.01 3.55 -2.10
CA LEU A 73 -18.39 4.80 -2.76
C LEU A 73 -19.69 4.69 -3.57
N SER A 74 -20.03 3.50 -4.07
CA SER A 74 -21.32 3.22 -4.72
C SER A 74 -22.46 3.18 -3.70
N ASN A 75 -22.28 2.45 -2.61
CA ASN A 75 -23.30 2.28 -1.58
C ASN A 75 -23.60 3.57 -0.80
N ALA A 76 -22.61 4.46 -0.64
CA ALA A 76 -22.80 5.75 0.02
C ALA A 76 -23.44 6.84 -0.88
N ARG A 77 -23.68 6.54 -2.16
CA ARG A 77 -24.35 7.45 -3.12
C ARG A 77 -25.81 7.07 -3.39
N LEU A 78 -26.30 6.02 -2.76
CA LEU A 78 -27.71 5.61 -2.71
C LEU A 78 -28.31 6.07 -1.38
#